data_AF-A0A316AFW3-F1
#
_entry.id   AF-A0A316AFW3-F1
#
_cell.length_a   1.000
_cell.length_b   1.000
_cell.length_c   1.000
_cell.angle_alpha   90.00
_cell.angle_beta   90.00
_cell.angle_gamma   90.00
#
_symmetry.space_group_name_H-M   'P 1'
#
loop_
_entity.id
_entity.type
_entity.pdbx_description
1 polymer ?
#
loop_
_entity_poly.entity_id
_entity_poly.type
_entity_poly.pdbx_seq_one_letter_code
_entity_poly.pdbx_strand_id
1 'polypeptide(L)'
;MIRLESSSVPTWAIAPEVGTLDQRGRTFSLVVIGDPGSRHLPAARAIAEAWTAQLAARPAGAVVHRELPAEAAVAVLTADLHRALVGHRILLTGTARDCLAVRAAVLAAGAEDDEVVIGVVDATERTVWCVHCAATTVTTAALEGETSCSGCSRRLVVHPHVSRRTGHHLGYMADAEEQPWSWPEPRA
;
A
#
# COMPACT_ATOMS: atom_id res chain seq x y z
N MET A 1 -0.59 9.43 22.76
CA MET A 1 0.43 8.91 21.84
C MET A 1 0.15 7.44 21.61
N ILE A 2 -0.33 7.09 20.41
CA ILE A 2 -0.67 5.72 20.05
C ILE A 2 0.62 4.90 19.94
N ARG A 3 0.64 3.70 20.52
CA ARG A 3 1.76 2.77 20.32
C ARG A 3 1.62 2.09 18.96
N LEU A 4 2.50 2.42 18.02
CA LEU A 4 2.47 1.89 16.64
C LEU A 4 2.55 0.35 16.60
N GLU A 5 3.18 -0.28 17.59
CA GLU A 5 3.22 -1.75 17.76
C GLU A 5 1.84 -2.42 17.92
N SER A 6 0.81 -1.65 18.28
CA SER A 6 -0.58 -2.09 18.42
C SER A 6 -1.50 -1.60 17.30
N SER A 7 -0.92 -0.96 16.27
CA SER A 7 -1.63 -0.41 15.11
C SER A 7 -1.75 -1.45 13.98
N SER A 8 -2.69 -1.22 13.05
CA SER A 8 -2.75 -1.93 11.78
C SER A 8 -1.76 -1.41 10.73
N VAL A 9 -1.00 -0.36 11.04
CA VAL A 9 0.02 0.19 10.13
C VAL A 9 1.25 -0.71 10.14
N PRO A 10 1.62 -1.31 9.00
CA PRO A 10 2.83 -2.12 8.92
C PRO A 10 4.09 -1.25 9.01
N THR A 11 5.19 -1.81 9.52
CA THR A 11 6.47 -1.09 9.73
C THR A 11 7.02 -0.48 8.45
N TRP A 12 6.94 -1.22 7.34
CA TRP A 12 7.34 -0.77 6.01
C TRP A 12 6.52 0.41 5.46
N ALA A 13 5.35 0.71 6.02
CA ALA A 13 4.54 1.89 5.66
C ALA A 13 4.90 3.15 6.47
N ILE A 14 5.80 3.01 7.45
CA ILE A 14 6.28 4.11 8.30
C ILE A 14 7.70 4.49 7.90
N ALA A 15 8.54 3.52 7.54
CA ALA A 15 9.91 3.73 7.10
C ALA A 15 10.27 2.78 5.94
N PRO A 16 11.22 3.15 5.06
CA PRO A 16 11.75 2.24 4.06
C PRO A 16 12.26 0.95 4.68
N GLU A 17 11.79 -0.18 4.16
CA GLU A 17 12.10 -1.52 4.65
C GLU A 17 11.98 -2.50 3.49
N VAL A 18 12.87 -3.49 3.44
CA VAL A 18 12.81 -4.56 2.44
C VAL A 18 12.48 -5.88 3.12
N GLY A 19 11.32 -6.42 2.80
CA GLY A 19 10.86 -7.70 3.30
C GLY A 19 11.79 -8.85 2.90
N THR A 20 11.90 -9.82 3.80
CA THR A 20 12.64 -11.06 3.52
C THR A 20 11.84 -11.91 2.55
N LEU A 21 12.49 -12.34 1.47
CA LEU A 21 11.89 -13.20 0.46
C LEU A 21 11.59 -14.59 1.03
N ASP A 22 10.33 -15.04 0.95
CA ASP A 22 10.00 -16.45 1.20
C ASP A 22 10.43 -17.32 0.02
N GLN A 23 11.63 -17.89 0.14
CA GLN A 23 12.23 -18.74 -0.88
C GLN A 23 11.57 -20.12 -1.01
N ARG A 24 10.57 -20.45 -0.17
CA ARG A 24 9.81 -21.71 -0.26
C ARG A 24 8.72 -21.67 -1.33
N GLY A 25 8.43 -20.48 -1.88
CA GLY A 25 7.52 -20.31 -3.01
C GLY A 25 7.91 -21.18 -4.22
N ARG A 26 6.89 -21.65 -4.94
CA ARG A 26 7.02 -22.46 -6.17
C ARG A 26 7.03 -21.59 -7.42
N THR A 27 6.23 -20.52 -7.42
CA THR A 27 6.18 -19.52 -8.48
C THR A 27 6.11 -18.13 -7.88
N PHE A 28 6.61 -17.14 -8.61
CA PHE A 28 6.72 -15.77 -8.13
C PHE A 28 6.20 -14.79 -9.19
N SER A 29 5.44 -13.80 -8.75
CA SER A 29 5.15 -12.59 -9.53
C SER A 29 5.81 -11.40 -8.84
N LEU A 30 6.78 -10.79 -9.52
CA LEU A 30 7.49 -9.62 -9.03
C LEU A 30 7.03 -8.38 -9.80
N VAL A 31 6.70 -7.30 -9.08
CA VAL A 31 6.32 -6.03 -9.69
C VAL A 31 7.13 -4.88 -9.10
N VAL A 32 7.77 -4.11 -9.99
CA VAL A 32 8.30 -2.78 -9.66
C VAL A 32 7.21 -1.76 -9.93
N ILE A 33 6.75 -1.09 -8.87
CA ILE A 33 5.64 -0.14 -8.90
C ILE A 33 6.17 1.28 -8.90
N GLY A 34 5.70 2.09 -9.84
CA GLY A 34 5.97 3.53 -9.89
C GLY A 34 5.63 4.12 -11.24
N ASP A 35 5.24 5.39 -11.25
CA ASP A 35 4.98 6.12 -12.48
C ASP A 35 6.25 6.32 -13.32
N PRO A 36 6.16 6.34 -14.66
CA PRO A 36 7.30 6.61 -15.53
C PRO A 36 8.05 7.87 -15.13
N GLY A 37 9.38 7.76 -14.96
CA GLY A 37 10.23 8.88 -14.57
C GLY A 37 10.22 9.21 -13.07
N SER A 38 9.50 8.46 -12.23
CA SER A 38 9.56 8.62 -10.78
C SER A 38 10.99 8.45 -10.27
N ARG A 39 11.42 9.38 -9.41
CA ARG A 39 12.74 9.39 -8.74
C ARG A 39 13.02 8.13 -7.91
N HIS A 40 11.98 7.38 -7.56
CA HIS A 40 12.04 6.19 -6.71
C HIS A 40 12.26 4.89 -7.50
N LEU A 41 12.05 4.91 -8.83
CA LEU A 41 12.20 3.73 -9.68
C LEU A 41 13.59 3.08 -9.62
N PRO A 42 14.73 3.83 -9.61
CA PRO A 42 16.04 3.20 -9.54
C PRO A 42 16.24 2.36 -8.27
N ALA A 43 15.80 2.86 -7.11
CA ALA A 43 15.88 2.14 -5.85
C ALA A 43 14.96 0.90 -5.84
N ALA A 44 13.74 1.03 -6.37
CA ALA A 44 12.80 -0.08 -6.45
C ALA A 44 13.31 -1.18 -7.41
N ARG A 45 13.95 -0.78 -8.52
CA ARG A 45 14.58 -1.72 -9.46
C ARG A 45 15.73 -2.49 -8.80
N ALA A 46 16.56 -1.82 -7.99
CA ALA A 46 17.65 -2.48 -7.29
C ALA A 46 17.15 -3.59 -6.32
N ILE A 47 16.03 -3.37 -5.63
CA ILE A 47 15.38 -4.40 -4.80
C ILE A 47 14.91 -5.57 -5.68
N ALA A 48 14.24 -5.28 -6.80
CA ALA A 48 13.75 -6.30 -7.72
C ALA A 48 14.89 -7.15 -8.32
N GLU A 49 16.00 -6.53 -8.67
CA GLU A 49 17.21 -7.20 -9.16
C GLU A 49 17.80 -8.11 -8.08
N ALA A 50 17.88 -7.63 -6.83
CA ALA A 50 18.36 -8.43 -5.71
C ALA A 50 17.46 -9.65 -5.43
N TRP A 51 16.13 -9.51 -5.48
CA TRP A 51 15.23 -10.66 -5.35
C TRP A 51 15.32 -11.61 -6.55
N THR A 52 15.42 -11.08 -7.77
CA THR A 52 15.61 -11.89 -8.98
C THR A 52 16.88 -12.72 -8.90
N ALA A 53 17.99 -12.13 -8.42
CA ALA A 53 19.24 -12.85 -8.20
C ALA A 53 19.12 -13.98 -7.16
N GLN A 54 18.37 -13.74 -6.07
CA GLN A 54 18.08 -14.79 -5.08
C GLN A 54 17.24 -15.94 -5.66
N LEU A 55 16.28 -15.63 -6.54
CA LEU A 55 15.42 -16.63 -7.19
C LEU A 55 16.15 -17.42 -8.27
N ALA A 56 17.12 -16.83 -8.96
CA ALA A 56 17.88 -17.48 -10.04
C ALA A 56 18.66 -18.73 -9.58
N ALA A 57 18.91 -18.88 -8.27
CA ALA A 57 19.53 -20.05 -7.69
C ALA A 57 18.59 -21.30 -7.63
N ARG A 58 17.36 -21.21 -8.15
CA ARG A 58 16.32 -22.24 -8.01
C ARG A 58 15.63 -22.54 -9.35
N PRO A 59 15.03 -23.74 -9.51
CA PRO A 59 14.20 -24.08 -10.67
C PRO A 59 12.78 -23.46 -10.62
N ALA A 60 12.51 -22.52 -9.72
CA ALA A 60 11.20 -21.89 -9.58
C ALA A 60 10.98 -20.86 -10.70
N GLY A 61 9.77 -20.83 -11.26
CA GLY A 61 9.39 -19.85 -12.27
C GLY A 61 9.10 -18.49 -11.65
N ALA A 62 9.74 -17.43 -12.13
CA ALA A 62 9.46 -16.05 -11.73
C ALA A 62 9.04 -15.22 -12.95
N VAL A 63 7.88 -14.57 -12.86
CA VAL A 63 7.44 -13.56 -13.82
C VAL A 63 7.78 -12.19 -13.23
N VAL A 64 8.48 -11.36 -13.99
CA VAL A 64 8.89 -10.02 -13.56
C VAL A 64 8.19 -8.98 -14.42
N HIS A 65 7.29 -8.22 -13.80
CA HIS A 65 6.65 -7.06 -14.40
C HIS A 65 7.43 -5.81 -14.02
N ARG A 66 7.94 -5.11 -15.04
CA ARG A 66 8.83 -3.97 -14.82
C ARG A 66 8.06 -2.67 -14.94
N GLU A 67 8.21 -1.83 -13.90
CA GLU A 67 7.94 -0.39 -13.91
C GLU A 67 6.51 -0.06 -14.35
N LEU A 68 5.57 -0.52 -13.54
CA LEU A 68 4.15 -0.31 -13.75
C LEU A 68 3.61 0.75 -12.77
N PRO A 69 2.78 1.70 -13.24
CA PRO A 69 1.89 2.45 -12.35
C PRO A 69 1.04 1.50 -11.50
N ALA A 70 0.61 1.93 -10.32
CA ALA A 70 -0.13 1.07 -9.38
C ALA A 70 -1.37 0.41 -10.01
N GLU A 71 -2.14 1.12 -10.82
CA GLU A 71 -3.31 0.56 -11.52
C GLU A 71 -2.92 -0.58 -12.49
N ALA A 72 -1.88 -0.38 -13.30
CA ALA A 72 -1.39 -1.38 -14.22
C ALA A 72 -0.79 -2.59 -13.49
N ALA A 73 -0.11 -2.36 -12.36
CA ALA A 73 0.39 -3.41 -11.47
C ALA A 73 -0.75 -4.29 -10.93
N VAL A 74 -1.87 -3.69 -10.52
CA VAL A 74 -3.07 -4.42 -10.09
C VAL A 74 -3.62 -5.28 -11.22
N ALA A 75 -3.72 -4.75 -12.44
CA ALA A 75 -4.27 -5.48 -13.57
C ALA A 75 -3.43 -6.72 -13.91
N VAL A 76 -2.10 -6.60 -13.99
CA VAL A 76 -1.23 -7.74 -14.30
C VAL A 76 -1.20 -8.78 -13.17
N LEU A 77 -1.18 -8.35 -11.91
CA LEU A 77 -1.18 -9.27 -10.77
C LEU A 77 -2.50 -10.01 -10.64
N THR A 78 -3.62 -9.36 -10.92
CA THR A 78 -4.93 -10.03 -10.96
C THR A 78 -4.94 -11.13 -12.02
N ALA A 79 -4.36 -10.86 -13.20
CA ALA A 79 -4.24 -11.86 -14.26
C ALA A 79 -3.31 -13.02 -13.88
N ASP A 80 -2.19 -12.74 -13.20
CA ASP A 80 -1.28 -13.76 -12.68
C ASP A 80 -1.97 -14.65 -11.64
N LEU A 81 -2.69 -14.04 -10.70
CA LEU A 81 -3.42 -14.73 -9.64
C LEU A 81 -4.49 -15.68 -10.18
N HIS A 82 -5.18 -15.32 -11.27
CA HIS A 82 -6.12 -16.22 -11.94
C HIS A 82 -5.48 -17.51 -12.48
N ARG A 83 -4.15 -17.50 -12.69
CA ARG A 83 -3.37 -18.65 -13.17
C ARG A 83 -2.49 -19.25 -12.09
N ALA A 84 -2.51 -18.68 -10.88
CA ALA A 84 -1.66 -19.09 -9.79
C ALA A 84 -2.05 -20.49 -9.28
N LEU A 85 -1.03 -21.21 -8.82
CA LEU A 85 -1.19 -22.50 -8.14
C LEU A 85 -0.67 -22.35 -6.71
N VAL A 86 -0.98 -23.34 -5.86
CA VAL A 86 -0.52 -23.37 -4.46
C VAL A 86 0.99 -23.15 -4.37
N GLY A 87 1.40 -22.23 -3.50
CA GLY A 87 2.79 -21.82 -3.31
C GLY A 87 3.22 -20.65 -4.20
N HIS A 88 2.29 -19.86 -4.72
CA HIS A 88 2.59 -18.60 -5.40
C HIS A 88 3.04 -17.54 -4.38
N ARG A 89 3.94 -16.65 -4.77
CA ARG A 89 4.40 -15.52 -3.97
C ARG A 89 4.38 -14.24 -4.80
N ILE A 90 3.93 -13.16 -4.19
CA ILE A 90 3.86 -11.84 -4.81
C ILE A 90 4.94 -10.97 -4.18
N LEU A 91 5.79 -10.38 -5.00
CA LEU A 91 6.88 -9.51 -4.58
C LEU A 91 6.61 -8.10 -5.11
N LEU A 92 6.38 -7.15 -4.22
CA LEU A 92 6.07 -5.76 -4.58
C LEU A 92 7.23 -4.86 -4.17
N THR A 93 7.66 -3.97 -5.04
CA THR A 93 8.64 -2.94 -4.65
C THR A 93 8.30 -1.58 -5.22
N GLY A 94 8.37 -0.53 -4.40
CA GLY A 94 7.93 0.82 -4.75
C GLY A 94 7.82 1.74 -3.53
N THR A 95 7.01 2.78 -3.61
CA THR A 95 6.68 3.61 -2.43
C THR A 95 5.71 2.87 -1.52
N ALA A 96 5.65 3.22 -0.23
CA ALA A 96 4.69 2.67 0.72
C ALA A 96 3.24 2.87 0.25
N ARG A 97 2.93 4.07 -0.28
CA ARG A 97 1.62 4.42 -0.83
C ARG A 97 1.20 3.45 -1.93
N ASP A 98 2.08 3.25 -2.92
CA ASP A 98 1.75 2.42 -4.07
C ASP A 98 1.71 0.93 -3.69
N CYS A 99 2.64 0.47 -2.83
CA CYS A 99 2.64 -0.89 -2.32
C CYS A 99 1.39 -1.20 -1.50
N LEU A 100 0.89 -0.25 -0.69
CA LEU A 100 -0.37 -0.39 0.03
C LEU A 100 -1.57 -0.53 -0.90
N ALA A 101 -1.64 0.28 -1.95
CA ALA A 101 -2.71 0.23 -2.94
C ALA A 101 -2.73 -1.11 -3.68
N VAL A 102 -1.57 -1.55 -4.17
CA VAL A 102 -1.44 -2.84 -4.88
C VAL A 102 -1.68 -4.02 -3.94
N ARG A 103 -1.15 -3.98 -2.70
CA ARG A 103 -1.40 -5.01 -1.67
C ARG A 103 -2.89 -5.18 -1.40
N ALA A 104 -3.62 -4.08 -1.19
CA ALA A 104 -5.05 -4.14 -0.94
C ALA A 104 -5.81 -4.84 -2.09
N ALA A 105 -5.41 -4.59 -3.34
CA ALA A 105 -6.03 -5.20 -4.50
C ALA A 105 -5.71 -6.71 -4.63
N VAL A 106 -4.47 -7.14 -4.41
CA VAL A 106 -4.13 -8.58 -4.48
C VAL A 106 -4.76 -9.38 -3.35
N LEU A 107 -4.87 -8.79 -2.14
CA LEU A 107 -5.62 -9.42 -1.04
C LEU A 107 -7.11 -9.55 -1.40
N ALA A 108 -7.70 -8.53 -2.03
CA ALA A 108 -9.08 -8.60 -2.52
C ALA A 108 -9.26 -9.64 -3.64
N ALA A 109 -8.20 -9.96 -4.38
CA ALA A 109 -8.17 -11.01 -5.39
C ALA A 109 -7.89 -12.42 -4.81
N GLY A 110 -7.72 -12.55 -3.49
CA GLY A 110 -7.61 -13.83 -2.79
C GLY A 110 -6.18 -14.25 -2.42
N ALA A 111 -5.19 -13.38 -2.59
CA ALA A 111 -3.86 -13.63 -2.00
C ALA A 111 -3.92 -13.52 -0.47
N GLU A 112 -3.15 -14.35 0.23
CA GLU A 112 -2.97 -14.21 1.67
C GLU A 112 -1.81 -13.27 2.00
N ASP A 113 -1.86 -12.65 3.19
CA ASP A 113 -0.87 -11.64 3.56
C ASP A 113 0.56 -12.20 3.67
N ASP A 114 0.69 -13.46 4.07
CA ASP A 114 1.96 -14.18 4.15
C ASP A 114 2.50 -14.61 2.78
N GLU A 115 1.73 -14.45 1.70
CA GLU A 115 2.16 -14.67 0.33
C GLU A 115 2.74 -13.40 -0.33
N VAL A 116 2.62 -12.24 0.33
CA VAL A 116 3.05 -10.94 -0.20
C VAL A 116 4.31 -10.46 0.53
N VAL A 117 5.41 -10.29 -0.20
CA VAL A 117 6.64 -9.67 0.28
C VAL A 117 6.75 -8.27 -0.32
N ILE A 118 7.09 -7.29 0.50
CA ILE A 118 7.09 -5.87 0.11
C ILE A 118 8.46 -5.25 0.36
N GLY A 119 8.93 -4.46 -0.60
CA GLY A 119 10.14 -3.65 -0.54
C GLY A 119 9.80 -2.18 -0.75
N VAL A 120 9.84 -1.41 0.33
CA VAL A 120 9.55 0.02 0.28
C VAL A 120 10.84 0.84 0.21
N VAL A 121 10.87 1.77 -0.74
CA VAL A 121 12.00 2.72 -0.91
C VAL A 121 11.72 4.09 -0.30
N ASP A 122 10.45 4.43 -0.09
CA ASP A 122 10.01 5.70 0.49
C ASP A 122 8.64 5.54 1.15
N ALA A 123 8.48 6.08 2.35
CA ALA A 123 7.26 6.02 3.15
C ALA A 123 6.71 7.42 3.52
N THR A 124 7.20 8.46 2.83
CA THR A 124 6.85 9.85 3.14
C THR A 124 5.42 10.21 2.76
N GLU A 125 4.98 9.77 1.58
CA GLU A 125 3.64 10.07 1.04
C GLU A 125 2.62 9.01 1.45
N ARG A 126 1.39 9.43 1.73
CA ARG A 126 0.28 8.58 2.19
C ARG A 126 -1.02 8.97 1.51
N THR A 127 -1.87 7.99 1.27
CA THR A 127 -3.27 8.22 0.87
C THR A 127 -4.18 8.12 2.09
N VAL A 128 -4.87 9.19 2.42
CA VAL A 128 -5.75 9.33 3.58
C VAL A 128 -7.21 9.31 3.14
N TRP A 129 -8.00 8.38 3.67
CA TRP A 129 -9.43 8.27 3.41
C TRP A 129 -10.23 9.07 4.43
N CYS A 130 -11.04 10.01 3.95
CA CYS A 130 -11.88 10.85 4.79
C CYS A 130 -13.13 10.10 5.25
N VAL A 131 -13.30 9.92 6.57
CA VAL A 131 -14.51 9.30 7.14
C VAL A 131 -15.80 10.07 6.86
N HIS A 132 -15.69 11.37 6.54
CA HIS A 132 -16.87 12.20 6.31
C HIS A 132 -17.44 12.06 4.90
N CYS A 133 -16.62 12.25 3.86
CA CYS A 133 -17.09 12.31 2.48
C CYS A 133 -16.56 11.16 1.60
N ALA A 134 -15.82 10.22 2.18
CA ALA A 134 -15.18 9.10 1.50
C ALA A 134 -14.13 9.45 0.43
N ALA A 135 -13.81 10.74 0.23
CA ALA A 135 -12.72 11.16 -0.64
C ALA A 135 -11.36 10.73 -0.07
N THR A 136 -10.41 10.49 -0.97
CA THR A 136 -9.02 10.18 -0.64
C THR A 136 -8.12 11.37 -0.94
N THR A 137 -7.22 11.69 -0.02
CA THR A 137 -6.26 12.80 -0.15
C THR A 137 -4.84 12.25 -0.03
N VAL A 138 -4.01 12.58 -1.01
CA VAL A 138 -2.57 12.30 -0.97
C VAL A 138 -1.88 13.39 -0.17
N THR A 139 -1.04 13.02 0.80
CA THR A 139 -0.38 13.96 1.70
C THR A 139 0.98 13.45 2.16
N THR A 140 1.86 14.36 2.56
CA THR A 140 3.13 14.07 3.25
C THR A 140 3.05 14.30 4.76
N ALA A 141 1.86 14.63 5.28
CA ALA A 141 1.63 14.76 6.72
C ALA A 141 2.03 13.47 7.45
N ALA A 142 2.74 13.64 8.57
CA ALA A 142 3.11 12.53 9.44
C ALA A 142 1.86 11.87 10.05
N LEU A 143 2.02 10.65 10.55
CA LEU A 143 1.00 10.03 11.41
C LEU A 143 0.75 10.93 12.64
N GLU A 144 -0.51 11.02 13.05
CA GLU A 144 -1.01 11.99 14.05
C GLU A 144 -0.89 13.47 13.63
N GLY A 145 -0.38 13.78 12.43
CA GLY A 145 -0.42 15.11 11.82
C GLY A 145 -1.75 15.42 11.13
N GLU A 146 -1.87 16.62 10.59
CA GLU A 146 -3.11 17.09 9.93
C GLU A 146 -2.95 17.34 8.43
N THR A 147 -4.03 17.13 7.67
CA THR A 147 -4.12 17.48 6.25
C THR A 147 -5.53 17.93 5.87
N SER A 148 -5.67 18.83 4.89
CA SER A 148 -6.98 19.26 4.39
C SER A 148 -7.55 18.26 3.39
N CYS A 149 -8.77 17.78 3.62
CA CYS A 149 -9.45 16.86 2.71
C CYS A 149 -9.67 17.49 1.33
N SER A 150 -9.25 16.81 0.27
CA SER A 150 -9.47 17.22 -1.12
C SER A 150 -10.95 17.26 -1.55
N GLY A 151 -11.83 16.53 -0.84
CA GLY A 151 -13.27 16.48 -1.16
C GLY A 151 -14.15 17.45 -0.38
N CYS A 152 -13.96 17.53 0.94
CA CYS A 152 -14.81 18.36 1.82
C CYS A 152 -14.05 19.50 2.53
N SER A 153 -12.75 19.68 2.24
CA SER A 153 -11.87 20.72 2.80
C SER A 153 -11.68 20.71 4.33
N ARG A 154 -12.29 19.76 5.06
CA ARG A 154 -12.09 19.59 6.50
C ARG A 154 -10.65 19.21 6.82
N ARG A 155 -10.11 19.69 7.95
CA ARG A 155 -8.83 19.21 8.51
C ARG A 155 -9.01 17.80 9.05
N LEU A 156 -8.18 16.89 8.57
CA LEU A 156 -8.16 15.49 8.96
C LEU A 156 -6.89 15.19 9.74
N VAL A 157 -7.02 14.54 10.90
CA VAL A 157 -5.91 13.86 11.55
C VAL A 157 -5.59 12.59 10.77
N VAL A 158 -4.33 12.39 10.42
CA VAL A 158 -3.82 11.18 9.77
C VAL A 158 -3.64 10.10 10.85
N HIS A 159 -4.69 9.33 11.09
CA HIS A 159 -4.69 8.34 12.16
C HIS A 159 -3.69 7.19 11.85
N PRO A 160 -2.97 6.66 12.85
CA PRO A 160 -2.17 5.44 12.73
C PRO A 160 -3.05 4.19 12.55
N HIS A 161 -3.79 4.11 11.46
CA HIS A 161 -4.57 2.96 11.06
C HIS A 161 -4.60 2.91 9.54
N VAL A 162 -4.18 1.77 8.98
CA VAL A 162 -4.34 1.47 7.56
C VAL A 162 -5.40 0.39 7.40
N SER A 163 -6.34 0.66 6.50
CA SER A 163 -7.33 -0.32 6.08
C SER A 163 -6.67 -1.38 5.20
N ARG A 164 -6.71 -2.64 5.64
CA ARG A 164 -6.22 -3.77 4.82
C ARG A 164 -6.96 -3.90 3.49
N ARG A 165 -8.23 -3.52 3.45
CA ARG A 165 -9.11 -3.63 2.28
C ARG A 165 -8.85 -2.58 1.20
N THR A 166 -8.38 -1.40 1.59
CA THR A 166 -8.23 -0.26 0.66
C THR A 166 -6.81 0.29 0.58
N GLY A 167 -5.92 -0.10 1.50
CA GLY A 167 -4.55 0.42 1.54
C GLY A 167 -4.46 1.88 1.98
N HIS A 168 -5.55 2.47 2.49
CA HIS A 168 -5.60 3.88 2.88
C HIS A 168 -5.45 4.05 4.39
N HIS A 169 -4.78 5.13 4.79
CA HIS A 169 -4.81 5.63 6.15
C HIS A 169 -6.19 6.19 6.48
N LEU A 170 -6.62 6.04 7.74
CA LEU A 170 -7.86 6.65 8.21
C LEU A 170 -7.67 8.14 8.51
N GLY A 171 -8.54 8.99 7.96
CA GLY A 171 -8.59 10.42 8.25
C GLY A 171 -9.91 10.82 8.90
N TYR A 172 -9.86 11.29 10.14
CA TYR A 172 -11.03 11.83 10.86
C TYR A 172 -10.84 13.31 11.16
N MET A 173 -11.94 14.04 11.35
CA MET A 173 -11.92 15.48 11.57
C MET A 173 -11.12 15.86 12.83
N ALA A 174 -10.19 16.79 12.71
CA ALA A 174 -9.31 17.22 13.81
C ALA A 174 -10.05 17.95 14.95
N ASP A 175 -11.08 18.72 14.60
CA ASP A 175 -11.86 19.57 15.51
C ASP A 175 -13.29 19.01 15.74
N ALA A 176 -13.46 17.69 15.62
CA ALA A 176 -14.78 17.03 15.72
C ALA A 176 -15.55 17.39 17.00
N GLU A 177 -14.84 17.48 18.13
CA GLU A 177 -15.42 17.81 19.44
C GLU A 177 -15.77 19.31 19.59
N GLU A 178 -15.24 20.17 18.72
CA GLU A 178 -15.52 21.62 18.70
C GLU A 178 -16.66 21.97 17.75
N GLN A 179 -17.08 21.04 16.88
CA GLN A 179 -18.17 21.28 15.96
C GLN A 179 -19.51 21.31 16.70
N PRO A 180 -20.36 22.31 16.44
CA PRO A 180 -21.69 22.34 17.02
C PRO A 180 -22.49 21.14 16.53
N TRP A 181 -23.01 20.36 17.49
CA TRP A 181 -23.94 19.28 17.18
C TRP A 181 -25.24 19.87 16.62
N SER A 182 -25.56 19.53 15.37
CA SER A 182 -26.85 19.84 14.76
C SER A 182 -27.54 18.55 14.38
N TRP A 183 -28.83 18.44 14.72
CA TRP A 183 -29.65 17.31 14.30
C TRP A 183 -29.94 17.46 12.80
N PRO A 184 -29.54 16.51 11.93
CA PRO A 184 -29.91 16.59 10.52
C PRO A 184 -31.44 16.48 10.41
N GLU A 185 -32.08 17.41 9.69
CA GLU A 185 -33.49 17.25 9.37
C GLU A 185 -33.71 15.93 8.61
N PRO A 186 -34.76 15.17 8.92
CA PRO A 186 -35.05 13.94 8.21
C PRO A 186 -35.17 14.23 6.72
N ARG A 187 -34.49 13.44 5.88
CA ARG A 187 -34.71 13.49 4.44
C ARG A 187 -36.15 13.02 4.18
N ALA A 188 -36.96 13.91 3.57
CA ALA A 188 -38.31 13.60 3.10
C ALA A 188 -38.31 12.51 2.03
#